data_AF-A0A9P7EI74-F1
#
_entry.id   AF-A0A9P7EI74-F1
#
_cell.length_a   1.000
_cell.length_b   1.000
_cell.length_c   1.000
_cell.angle_alpha   90.00
_cell.angle_beta   90.00
_cell.angle_gamma   90.00
#
_symmetry.space_group_name_H-M   'P 1'
#
loop_
_entity.id
_entity.type
_entity.pdbx_description
1 polymer ?
#
loop_
_entity_poly.entity_id
_entity_poly.type
_entity_poly.pdbx_seq_one_letter_code
_entity_poly.pdbx_strand_id
1 'polypeptide(L)'
;MVDIVAGLGKACPKIKEFRCSMPTASACAMLSDSVTCWDDLEILETGAVNVQALQHLASLKKLRELKMLIPEGYSLDKDPASTLSVMFSLDKFSITAPSTELLLAFLSPLQISAKSAELYIDSSPNADDLNHLLSSLTEHFQPNISKSLRVWVNRPTDFDDHSLFELPPSAFRKIRAFKELTNLNLSSMHVSISDDEVLDLVSAWPQVECLYLATGWDWGVTRLGVTFGGLAGILERCPNLRSLGVNLDTSFPHDSLVHVDNQYTGITREKITDLDVGYAECDNVEAIGNLLAGMCPSLTHIDRARPIDIDYDDLSDQNEWFEETNRWKEVESFIARQRIEQLE
;
A
#
# COMPACT_ATOMS: atom_id res chain seq x y z
N MET A 1 -9.61 -20.17 -24.95
CA MET A 1 -8.53 -19.87 -23.98
C MET A 1 -7.91 -21.16 -23.45
N VAL A 2 -8.71 -22.06 -22.87
CA VAL A 2 -8.30 -23.39 -22.40
C VAL A 2 -7.44 -24.17 -23.41
N ASP A 3 -7.89 -24.31 -24.67
CA ASP A 3 -7.16 -25.08 -25.69
C ASP A 3 -5.82 -24.45 -26.11
N ILE A 4 -5.71 -23.12 -25.99
CA ILE A 4 -4.46 -22.40 -26.30
C ILE A 4 -3.44 -22.69 -25.19
N VAL A 5 -3.87 -22.63 -23.93
CA VAL A 5 -3.01 -22.84 -22.75
C VAL A 5 -2.46 -24.26 -22.69
N ALA A 6 -3.27 -25.27 -22.99
CA ALA A 6 -2.93 -26.70 -22.86
C ALA A 6 -1.70 -27.17 -23.69
N GLY A 7 -1.23 -26.35 -24.64
CA GLY A 7 -0.07 -26.67 -25.48
C GLY A 7 1.10 -25.71 -25.37
N LEU A 8 0.97 -24.59 -24.63
CA LEU A 8 1.98 -23.52 -24.65
C LEU A 8 3.34 -23.98 -24.12
N GLY A 9 3.37 -24.81 -23.08
CA GLY A 9 4.62 -25.35 -22.54
C GLY A 9 5.49 -26.02 -23.61
N LYS A 10 4.87 -26.84 -24.47
CA LYS A 10 5.58 -27.59 -25.51
C LYS A 10 5.78 -26.79 -26.80
N ALA A 11 4.80 -25.97 -27.17
CA ALA A 11 4.86 -25.17 -28.40
C ALA A 11 5.87 -24.01 -28.27
N CYS A 12 6.00 -23.45 -27.07
CA CYS A 12 6.77 -22.25 -26.80
C CYS A 12 7.67 -22.41 -25.55
N PRO A 13 8.66 -23.32 -25.55
CA PRO A 13 9.50 -23.56 -24.37
C PRO A 13 10.44 -22.39 -24.00
N LYS A 14 10.68 -21.47 -24.95
CA LYS A 14 11.56 -20.29 -24.77
C LYS A 14 10.82 -19.03 -24.33
N ILE A 15 9.65 -19.17 -23.71
CA ILE A 15 8.90 -18.04 -23.17
C ILE A 15 9.74 -17.38 -22.07
N LYS A 16 9.86 -16.06 -22.16
CA LYS A 16 10.51 -15.21 -21.15
C LYS A 16 9.50 -14.45 -20.31
N GLU A 17 8.38 -14.08 -20.90
CA GLU A 17 7.33 -13.31 -20.25
C GLU A 17 5.99 -13.93 -20.58
N PHE A 18 5.21 -14.21 -19.54
CA PHE A 18 3.84 -14.66 -19.66
C PHE A 18 2.97 -13.90 -18.67
N ARG A 19 1.85 -13.33 -19.16
CA ARG A 19 0.88 -12.62 -18.32
C ARG A 19 -0.54 -13.07 -18.61
N CYS A 20 -1.23 -13.52 -17.57
CA CYS A 20 -2.64 -13.85 -17.55
C CYS A 20 -3.21 -13.48 -16.18
N SER A 21 -3.85 -12.32 -16.09
CA SER A 21 -4.22 -11.73 -14.79
C SER A 21 -5.40 -12.40 -14.09
N MET A 22 -6.28 -13.09 -14.84
CA MET A 22 -7.50 -13.73 -14.31
C MET A 22 -7.83 -15.02 -15.06
N PRO A 23 -6.98 -16.06 -15.01
CA PRO A 23 -7.30 -17.35 -15.62
C PRO A 23 -8.46 -18.03 -14.87
N THR A 24 -9.27 -18.79 -15.61
CA THR A 24 -10.25 -19.69 -14.99
C THR A 24 -9.54 -20.79 -14.20
N ALA A 25 -10.20 -21.42 -13.23
CA ALA A 25 -9.63 -22.53 -12.46
C ALA A 25 -9.09 -23.67 -13.35
N SER A 26 -9.79 -23.98 -14.45
CA SER A 26 -9.32 -24.94 -15.45
C SER A 26 -8.03 -24.49 -16.14
N ALA A 27 -7.92 -23.21 -16.50
CA ALA A 27 -6.72 -22.65 -17.09
C ALA A 27 -5.54 -22.64 -16.10
N CYS A 28 -5.76 -22.40 -14.80
CA CYS A 28 -4.72 -22.47 -13.77
C CYS A 28 -4.01 -23.82 -13.72
N ALA A 29 -4.78 -24.93 -13.80
CA ALA A 29 -4.21 -26.27 -13.81
C ALA A 29 -3.30 -26.49 -15.03
N MET A 30 -3.77 -26.11 -16.22
CA MET A 30 -2.98 -26.24 -17.47
C MET A 30 -1.78 -25.28 -17.52
N LEU A 31 -1.90 -24.09 -16.92
CA LEU A 31 -0.80 -23.14 -16.78
C LEU A 31 0.28 -23.68 -15.85
N SER A 32 -0.11 -24.33 -14.75
CA SER A 32 0.84 -24.96 -13.84
C SER A 32 1.73 -25.97 -14.58
N ASP A 33 1.12 -26.83 -15.40
CA ASP A 33 1.88 -27.80 -16.20
C ASP A 33 2.78 -27.10 -17.24
N SER A 34 2.26 -26.07 -17.91
CA SER A 34 3.01 -25.33 -18.94
C SER A 34 4.22 -24.58 -18.38
N VAL A 35 4.09 -23.99 -17.19
CA VAL A 35 5.15 -23.22 -16.51
C VAL A 35 6.39 -24.09 -16.27
N THR A 36 6.22 -25.39 -15.99
CA THR A 36 7.34 -26.32 -15.78
C THR A 36 8.19 -26.56 -17.03
N CYS A 37 7.74 -26.12 -18.21
CA CYS A 37 8.47 -26.23 -19.46
C CYS A 37 9.21 -24.94 -19.85
N TRP A 38 9.11 -23.86 -19.05
CA TRP A 38 9.67 -22.55 -19.36
C TRP A 38 10.92 -22.27 -18.51
N ASP A 39 12.07 -22.75 -18.98
CA ASP A 39 13.36 -22.61 -18.27
C ASP A 39 13.96 -21.20 -18.35
N ASP A 40 13.51 -20.42 -19.34
CA ASP A 40 14.00 -19.06 -19.63
C ASP A 40 13.08 -17.96 -19.09
N LEU A 41 12.12 -18.31 -18.23
CA LEU A 41 11.12 -17.36 -17.71
C LEU A 41 11.78 -16.28 -16.84
N GLU A 42 11.48 -15.03 -17.18
CA GLU A 42 11.93 -13.81 -16.49
C GLU A 42 10.77 -13.14 -15.76
N ILE A 43 9.55 -13.20 -16.31
CA ILE A 43 8.35 -12.56 -15.79
C ILE A 43 7.16 -13.53 -15.88
N LEU A 44 6.48 -13.72 -14.77
CA LEU A 44 5.24 -14.49 -14.71
C LEU A 44 4.14 -13.73 -13.98
N GLU A 45 3.01 -13.53 -14.66
CA GLU A 45 1.73 -13.18 -14.04
C GLU A 45 0.72 -14.25 -14.41
N THR A 46 0.17 -14.93 -13.41
CA THR A 46 -0.75 -16.04 -13.60
C THR A 46 -1.72 -16.14 -12.42
N GLY A 47 -2.65 -17.09 -12.47
CA GLY A 47 -3.50 -17.44 -11.34
C GLY A 47 -2.80 -18.39 -10.38
N ALA A 48 -3.56 -19.33 -9.83
CA ALA A 48 -3.03 -20.37 -8.96
C ALA A 48 -2.06 -21.30 -9.70
N VAL A 49 -0.94 -21.61 -9.04
CA VAL A 49 0.03 -22.61 -9.50
C VAL A 49 0.12 -23.76 -8.50
N ASN A 50 0.32 -24.97 -9.00
CA ASN A 50 0.58 -26.13 -8.13
C ASN A 50 2.01 -26.11 -7.55
N VAL A 51 2.26 -27.00 -6.60
CA VAL A 51 3.54 -27.15 -5.92
C VAL A 51 4.71 -27.40 -6.88
N GLN A 52 4.53 -28.24 -7.89
CA GLN A 52 5.58 -28.57 -8.85
C GLN A 52 6.00 -27.34 -9.66
N ALA A 53 5.02 -26.55 -10.12
CA ALA A 53 5.27 -25.29 -10.80
C ALA A 53 5.96 -24.28 -9.88
N LEU A 54 5.58 -24.20 -8.60
CA LEU A 54 6.21 -23.32 -7.63
C LEU A 54 7.69 -23.68 -7.38
N GLN A 55 8.00 -24.98 -7.23
CA GLN A 55 9.37 -25.48 -7.11
C GLN A 55 10.21 -25.17 -8.36
N HIS A 56 9.62 -25.37 -9.54
CA HIS A 56 10.26 -25.03 -10.82
C HIS A 56 10.61 -23.55 -10.87
N LEU A 57 9.63 -22.67 -10.60
CA LEU A 57 9.81 -21.22 -10.60
C LEU A 57 10.90 -20.75 -9.65
N ALA A 58 10.97 -21.33 -8.45
CA ALA A 58 12.01 -20.99 -7.48
C ALA A 58 13.42 -21.41 -7.92
N SER A 59 13.53 -22.40 -8.81
CA SER A 59 14.81 -22.83 -9.38
C SER A 59 15.31 -21.90 -10.51
N LEU A 60 14.42 -21.06 -11.07
CA LEU A 60 14.72 -20.21 -12.21
C LEU A 60 15.55 -18.99 -11.79
N LYS A 61 16.85 -19.02 -12.09
CA LYS A 61 17.78 -17.91 -11.82
C LYS A 61 17.48 -16.62 -12.60
N LYS A 62 16.67 -16.73 -13.67
CA LYS A 62 16.30 -15.61 -14.53
C LYS A 62 14.98 -14.97 -14.11
N LEU A 63 14.20 -15.62 -13.25
CA LEU A 63 12.91 -15.11 -12.83
C LEU A 63 13.13 -13.87 -11.97
N ARG A 64 12.52 -12.75 -12.38
CA ARG A 64 12.63 -11.45 -11.74
C ARG A 64 11.30 -10.95 -11.22
N GLU A 65 10.19 -11.31 -11.88
CA GLU A 65 8.85 -10.91 -11.47
C GLU A 65 7.93 -12.12 -11.36
N LEU A 66 7.27 -12.24 -10.22
CA LEU A 66 6.23 -13.24 -9.98
C LEU A 66 4.98 -12.56 -9.42
N LYS A 67 3.86 -12.70 -10.13
CA LYS A 67 2.52 -12.34 -9.69
C LYS A 67 1.61 -13.57 -9.77
N MET A 68 0.96 -13.90 -8.67
CA MET A 68 0.09 -15.08 -8.59
C MET A 68 -1.15 -14.86 -7.72
N LEU A 69 -2.11 -15.78 -7.82
CA LEU A 69 -3.32 -15.80 -6.99
C LEU A 69 -3.37 -17.10 -6.17
N ILE A 70 -3.79 -17.01 -4.92
CA ILE A 70 -4.11 -18.17 -4.09
C ILE A 70 -5.55 -18.60 -4.44
N PRO A 71 -5.79 -19.86 -4.83
CA PRO A 71 -7.12 -20.30 -5.20
C PRO A 71 -8.04 -20.36 -3.98
N GLU A 72 -9.34 -20.08 -4.19
CA GLU A 72 -10.37 -20.36 -3.20
C GLU A 72 -10.35 -21.85 -2.81
N GLY A 73 -10.40 -22.13 -1.50
CA GLY A 73 -10.35 -23.50 -0.99
C GLY A 73 -8.94 -24.11 -0.92
N TYR A 74 -7.87 -23.31 -1.10
CA TYR A 74 -6.51 -23.73 -0.75
C TYR A 74 -6.47 -24.23 0.71
N SER A 75 -5.87 -25.40 0.93
CA SER A 75 -5.75 -26.00 2.26
C SER A 75 -4.40 -26.70 2.39
N LEU A 76 -3.60 -26.24 3.35
CA LEU A 76 -2.33 -26.85 3.73
C LEU A 76 -2.49 -28.32 4.14
N ASP A 77 -3.61 -28.68 4.78
CA ASP A 77 -3.86 -30.02 5.33
C ASP A 77 -4.03 -31.10 4.26
N LYS A 78 -4.30 -30.70 3.01
CA LYS A 78 -4.46 -31.60 1.87
C LYS A 78 -3.26 -31.60 0.93
N ASP A 79 -2.28 -30.73 1.18
CA ASP A 79 -1.12 -30.56 0.31
C ASP A 79 0.15 -31.00 1.06
N PRO A 80 0.92 -31.99 0.59
CA PRO A 80 2.20 -32.41 1.19
C PRO A 80 3.28 -31.30 1.24
N ALA A 81 2.94 -30.06 0.87
CA ALA A 81 3.78 -28.87 0.89
C ALA A 81 4.16 -28.34 2.28
N SER A 82 3.66 -28.93 3.37
CA SER A 82 4.06 -28.58 4.74
C SER A 82 5.55 -28.89 5.07
N THR A 83 6.29 -29.52 4.15
CA THR A 83 7.74 -29.73 4.25
C THR A 83 8.57 -28.93 3.24
N LEU A 84 7.91 -28.13 2.39
CA LEU A 84 8.59 -27.35 1.37
C LEU A 84 9.24 -26.12 2.01
N SER A 85 10.54 -25.97 1.75
CA SER A 85 11.24 -24.72 1.94
C SER A 85 11.61 -24.21 0.55
N VAL A 86 10.89 -23.18 0.10
CA VAL A 86 11.09 -22.59 -1.23
C VAL A 86 11.69 -21.21 -1.06
N MET A 87 12.80 -20.96 -1.74
CA MET A 87 13.46 -19.66 -1.71
C MET A 87 13.32 -18.96 -3.06
N PHE A 88 12.78 -17.76 -3.05
CA PHE A 88 12.69 -16.89 -4.22
C PHE A 88 13.72 -15.77 -4.13
N SER A 89 14.37 -15.47 -5.25
CA SER A 89 15.19 -14.26 -5.43
C SER A 89 14.63 -13.49 -6.61
N LEU A 90 13.90 -12.41 -6.32
CA LEU A 90 13.08 -11.68 -7.28
C LEU A 90 13.38 -10.18 -7.20
N ASP A 91 13.09 -9.45 -8.27
CA ASP A 91 12.94 -8.00 -8.20
C ASP A 91 11.55 -7.63 -7.66
N LYS A 92 10.49 -8.29 -8.14
CA LYS A 92 9.10 -8.04 -7.73
C LYS A 92 8.35 -9.35 -7.40
N PHE A 93 7.69 -9.36 -6.25
CA PHE A 93 6.77 -10.40 -5.82
C PHE A 93 5.39 -9.78 -5.58
N SER A 94 4.35 -10.39 -6.13
CA SER A 94 2.97 -9.98 -5.92
C SER A 94 2.08 -11.19 -5.72
N ILE A 95 1.19 -11.14 -4.74
CA ILE A 95 0.23 -12.21 -4.49
C ILE A 95 -1.13 -11.65 -4.11
N THR A 96 -2.18 -12.24 -4.68
CA THR A 96 -3.57 -11.98 -4.30
C THR A 96 -4.11 -13.20 -3.56
N ALA A 97 -4.73 -12.97 -2.42
CA ALA A 97 -5.26 -14.00 -1.54
C ALA A 97 -6.73 -13.73 -1.20
N PRO A 98 -7.58 -14.77 -1.14
CA PRO A 98 -8.97 -14.58 -0.71
C PRO A 98 -9.09 -14.09 0.73
N SER A 99 -8.15 -14.47 1.61
CA SER A 99 -8.11 -14.04 3.02
C SER A 99 -6.69 -13.98 3.58
N THR A 100 -6.51 -13.30 4.71
CA THR A 100 -5.23 -13.20 5.42
C THR A 100 -4.74 -14.56 5.92
N GLU A 101 -5.65 -15.41 6.40
CA GLU A 101 -5.32 -16.77 6.85
C GLU A 101 -4.70 -17.60 5.72
N LEU A 102 -5.30 -17.56 4.52
CA LEU A 102 -4.79 -18.26 3.35
C LEU A 102 -3.45 -17.69 2.87
N LEU A 103 -3.28 -16.37 2.95
CA LEU A 103 -2.01 -15.72 2.65
C LEU A 103 -0.90 -16.18 3.59
N LEU A 104 -1.14 -16.15 4.91
CA LEU A 104 -0.20 -16.61 5.93
C LEU A 104 0.16 -18.09 5.74
N ALA A 105 -0.85 -18.93 5.52
CA ALA A 105 -0.70 -20.34 5.22
C ALA A 105 0.22 -20.57 4.01
N PHE A 106 0.02 -19.79 2.94
CA PHE A 106 0.82 -19.89 1.72
C PHE A 106 2.25 -19.33 1.89
N LEU A 107 2.43 -18.27 2.68
CA LEU A 107 3.74 -17.68 2.94
C LEU A 107 4.61 -18.53 3.87
N SER A 108 4.01 -19.29 4.78
CA SER A 108 4.70 -20.16 5.76
C SER A 108 5.91 -20.96 5.19
N PRO A 109 5.78 -21.70 4.06
CA PRO A 109 6.89 -22.45 3.46
C PRO A 109 7.89 -21.59 2.67
N LEU A 110 7.66 -20.29 2.50
CA LEU A 110 8.38 -19.43 1.58
C LEU A 110 9.39 -18.52 2.28
N GLN A 111 10.52 -18.36 1.61
CA GLN A 111 11.55 -17.36 1.92
C GLN A 111 11.78 -16.50 0.68
N ILE A 112 11.41 -15.23 0.76
CA ILE A 112 11.32 -14.33 -0.39
C ILE A 112 12.35 -13.21 -0.21
N SER A 113 13.36 -13.23 -1.08
CA SER A 113 14.27 -12.10 -1.28
C SER A 113 13.76 -11.28 -2.46
N ALA A 114 12.89 -10.29 -2.19
CA ALA A 114 12.34 -9.40 -3.22
C ALA A 114 12.64 -7.93 -2.91
N LYS A 115 12.93 -7.13 -3.94
CA LYS A 115 13.06 -5.67 -3.78
C LYS A 115 11.70 -5.00 -3.59
N SER A 116 10.65 -5.55 -4.22
CA SER A 116 9.27 -5.08 -4.10
C SER A 116 8.34 -6.23 -3.78
N ALA A 117 7.50 -6.05 -2.76
CA ALA A 117 6.46 -6.99 -2.36
C ALA A 117 5.08 -6.31 -2.36
N GLU A 118 4.10 -6.91 -3.02
CA GLU A 118 2.71 -6.44 -3.08
C GLU A 118 1.77 -7.57 -2.65
N LEU A 119 1.10 -7.40 -1.51
CA LEU A 119 0.15 -8.37 -0.97
C LEU A 119 -1.25 -7.79 -1.12
N TYR A 120 -2.15 -8.52 -1.79
CA TYR A 120 -3.55 -8.14 -1.99
C TYR A 120 -4.45 -9.15 -1.28
N ILE A 121 -5.39 -8.68 -0.49
CA ILE A 121 -6.30 -9.51 0.29
C ILE A 121 -7.72 -9.14 -0.09
N ASP A 122 -8.49 -10.11 -0.59
CA ASP A 122 -9.83 -9.85 -1.13
C ASP A 122 -10.91 -9.72 -0.05
N SER A 123 -10.75 -10.40 1.09
CA SER A 123 -11.64 -10.28 2.24
C SER A 123 -11.12 -9.29 3.29
N SER A 124 -12.03 -8.68 4.03
CA SER A 124 -11.68 -7.91 5.22
C SER A 124 -11.09 -8.81 6.32
N PRO A 125 -9.86 -8.58 6.77
CA PRO A 125 -9.32 -9.24 7.94
C PRO A 125 -9.90 -8.61 9.22
N ASN A 126 -9.81 -9.34 10.33
CA ASN A 126 -9.88 -8.71 11.64
C ASN A 126 -8.51 -8.09 12.01
N ALA A 127 -8.46 -7.31 13.09
CA ALA A 127 -7.23 -6.64 13.54
C ALA A 127 -6.12 -7.64 13.89
N ASP A 128 -6.48 -8.78 14.49
CA ASP A 128 -5.52 -9.78 14.96
C ASP A 128 -4.81 -10.46 13.77
N ASP A 129 -5.55 -10.84 12.73
CA ASP A 129 -5.00 -11.45 11.52
C ASP A 129 -4.07 -10.48 10.79
N LEU A 130 -4.46 -9.21 10.70
CA LEU A 130 -3.66 -8.20 10.04
C LEU A 130 -2.38 -7.89 10.84
N ASN A 131 -2.49 -7.80 12.16
CA ASN A 131 -1.34 -7.66 13.05
C ASN A 131 -0.40 -8.88 12.96
N HIS A 132 -0.97 -10.09 12.86
CA HIS A 132 -0.20 -11.31 12.64
C HIS A 132 0.50 -11.31 11.29
N LEU A 133 -0.19 -10.88 10.22
CA LEU A 133 0.40 -10.69 8.89
C LEU A 133 1.60 -9.74 8.96
N LEU A 134 1.42 -8.53 9.48
CA LEU A 134 2.50 -7.54 9.59
C LEU A 134 3.69 -8.05 10.41
N SER A 135 3.42 -8.83 11.45
CA SER A 135 4.45 -9.46 12.27
C SER A 135 5.22 -10.56 11.52
N SER A 136 4.53 -11.36 10.71
CA SER A 136 5.10 -12.45 9.91
C SER A 136 5.93 -11.98 8.71
N LEU A 137 5.74 -10.74 8.23
CA LEU A 137 6.46 -10.25 7.04
C LEU A 137 7.98 -10.35 7.18
N THR A 138 8.52 -10.12 8.37
CA THR A 138 9.97 -10.24 8.61
C THR A 138 10.49 -11.68 8.63
N GLU A 139 9.59 -12.66 8.73
CA GLU A 139 9.91 -14.09 8.70
C GLU A 139 9.94 -14.62 7.26
N HIS A 140 9.18 -13.99 6.36
CA HIS A 140 9.06 -14.40 4.96
C HIS A 140 9.82 -13.52 3.98
N PHE A 141 10.05 -12.24 4.30
CA PHE A 141 10.74 -11.30 3.42
C PHE A 141 12.04 -10.80 4.05
N GLN A 142 13.10 -10.72 3.24
CA GLN A 142 14.41 -10.24 3.70
C GLN A 142 14.42 -8.72 3.94
N PRO A 143 14.50 -8.24 5.20
CA PRO A 143 14.28 -6.82 5.49
C PRO A 143 15.35 -5.88 4.97
N ASN A 144 16.55 -6.39 4.72
CA ASN A 144 17.71 -5.67 4.21
C ASN A 144 17.73 -5.52 2.68
N ILE A 145 16.77 -6.11 1.96
CA ILE A 145 16.69 -6.06 0.50
C ILE A 145 15.42 -5.34 0.04
N SER A 146 14.30 -5.49 0.76
CA SER A 146 13.03 -4.90 0.36
C SER A 146 13.09 -3.38 0.42
N LYS A 147 12.82 -2.76 -0.73
CA LYS A 147 12.71 -1.31 -0.91
C LYS A 147 11.26 -0.86 -1.01
N SER A 148 10.37 -1.75 -1.42
CA SER A 148 8.96 -1.47 -1.61
C SER A 148 8.11 -2.54 -0.95
N LEU A 149 7.19 -2.11 -0.09
CA LEU A 149 6.20 -2.97 0.54
C LEU A 149 4.82 -2.33 0.39
N ARG A 150 3.89 -3.09 -0.20
CA ARG A 150 2.48 -2.74 -0.27
C ARG A 150 1.65 -3.87 0.32
N VAL A 151 0.76 -3.53 1.23
CA VAL A 151 -0.29 -4.44 1.69
C VAL A 151 -1.61 -3.74 1.43
N TRP A 152 -2.42 -4.35 0.57
CA TRP A 152 -3.73 -3.86 0.19
C TRP A 152 -4.80 -4.85 0.62
N VAL A 153 -5.82 -4.32 1.28
CA VAL A 153 -6.97 -5.06 1.75
C VAL A 153 -8.19 -4.47 1.06
N ASN A 154 -8.93 -5.31 0.34
CA ASN A 154 -10.20 -4.93 -0.24
C ASN A 154 -11.23 -4.76 0.87
N ARG A 155 -12.05 -3.72 0.71
CA ARG A 155 -13.20 -3.50 1.58
C ARG A 155 -14.20 -4.65 1.39
N PRO A 156 -14.79 -5.20 2.47
CA PRO A 156 -15.84 -6.20 2.34
C PRO A 156 -17.10 -5.55 1.77
N THR A 157 -17.86 -6.31 0.98
CA THR A 157 -19.11 -5.84 0.35
C THR A 157 -20.22 -5.54 1.35
N ASP A 158 -20.18 -6.17 2.53
CA ASP A 158 -21.17 -6.06 3.61
C ASP A 158 -20.56 -5.36 4.83
N PHE A 159 -19.85 -4.25 4.61
CA PHE A 159 -19.16 -3.54 5.69
C PHE A 159 -20.17 -2.92 6.67
N ASP A 160 -20.14 -3.35 7.93
CA ASP A 160 -20.85 -2.72 9.05
C ASP A 160 -19.87 -1.79 9.77
N ASP A 161 -20.17 -0.50 9.84
CA ASP A 161 -19.35 0.55 10.49
C ASP A 161 -18.99 0.20 11.95
N HIS A 162 -19.76 -0.67 12.60
CA HIS A 162 -19.50 -1.13 13.96
C HIS A 162 -18.38 -2.18 14.08
N SER A 163 -17.84 -2.67 12.96
CA SER A 163 -16.84 -3.75 12.91
C SER A 163 -15.45 -3.30 12.48
N LEU A 164 -15.14 -2.02 12.68
CA LEU A 164 -13.83 -1.45 12.39
C LEU A 164 -12.73 -2.12 13.21
N PHE A 165 -11.78 -2.71 12.49
CA PHE A 165 -10.58 -3.27 13.07
C PHE A 165 -9.50 -2.19 13.09
N GLU A 166 -9.33 -1.53 14.22
CA GLU A 166 -8.24 -0.58 14.42
C GLU A 166 -6.94 -1.31 14.75
N LEU A 167 -5.93 -1.17 13.88
CA LEU A 167 -4.60 -1.66 14.20
C LEU A 167 -3.95 -0.74 15.23
N PRO A 168 -3.42 -1.28 16.35
CA PRO A 168 -2.64 -0.47 17.26
C PRO A 168 -1.31 -0.07 16.58
N PRO A 169 -0.74 1.10 16.89
CA PRO A 169 0.57 1.53 16.39
C PRO A 169 1.71 0.53 16.66
N SER A 170 1.56 -0.31 17.68
CA SER A 170 2.49 -1.40 17.99
C SER A 170 2.56 -2.49 16.92
N ALA A 171 1.52 -2.65 16.08
CA ALA A 171 1.49 -3.63 14.98
C ALA A 171 2.60 -3.39 13.95
N PHE A 172 3.01 -2.13 13.77
CA PHE A 172 4.06 -1.75 12.83
C PHE A 172 5.47 -2.00 13.35
N ARG A 173 5.64 -2.41 14.63
CA ARG A 173 6.96 -2.58 15.27
C ARG A 173 7.87 -3.53 14.51
N LYS A 174 7.33 -4.61 13.94
CA LYS A 174 8.10 -5.59 13.16
C LYS A 174 8.52 -5.04 11.80
N ILE A 175 7.66 -4.27 11.15
CA ILE A 175 7.94 -3.63 9.86
C ILE A 175 9.10 -2.61 9.96
N ARG A 176 9.39 -2.10 11.15
CA ARG A 176 10.58 -1.25 11.39
C ARG A 176 11.91 -1.96 11.06
N ALA A 177 11.91 -3.29 10.88
CA ALA A 177 13.08 -4.04 10.45
C ALA A 177 13.49 -3.74 8.99
N PHE A 178 12.56 -3.28 8.14
CA PHE A 178 12.82 -2.97 6.74
C PHE A 178 13.48 -1.59 6.58
N LYS A 179 14.77 -1.49 6.90
CA LYS A 179 15.50 -0.21 6.94
C LYS A 179 15.74 0.45 5.58
N GLU A 180 15.70 -0.35 4.51
CA GLU A 180 15.96 0.08 3.14
C GLU A 180 14.69 0.49 2.37
N LEU A 181 13.54 0.63 3.06
CA LEU A 181 12.29 1.03 2.43
C LEU A 181 12.39 2.43 1.82
N THR A 182 12.10 2.50 0.53
CA THR A 182 11.83 3.73 -0.21
C THR A 182 10.33 3.90 -0.46
N ASN A 183 9.56 2.81 -0.46
CA ASN A 183 8.11 2.85 -0.68
C ASN A 183 7.39 1.97 0.36
N LEU A 184 6.49 2.57 1.14
CA LEU A 184 5.62 1.85 2.05
C LEU A 184 4.18 2.29 1.81
N ASN A 185 3.32 1.36 1.40
CA ASN A 185 1.90 1.64 1.19
C ASN A 185 1.05 0.66 2.00
N LEU A 186 0.43 1.20 3.04
CA LEU A 186 -0.52 0.56 3.94
C LEU A 186 -1.81 1.40 3.99
N SER A 187 -2.17 2.06 2.88
CA SER A 187 -3.29 3.00 2.85
C SER A 187 -4.62 2.32 3.14
N SER A 188 -4.79 1.06 2.76
CA SER A 188 -6.03 0.31 2.99
C SER A 188 -6.22 -0.16 4.43
N MET A 189 -5.27 0.07 5.34
CA MET A 189 -5.36 -0.36 6.74
C MET A 189 -6.02 0.72 7.59
N HIS A 190 -6.84 0.34 8.58
CA HIS A 190 -7.35 1.30 9.55
C HIS A 190 -6.40 1.40 10.76
N VAL A 191 -5.83 2.60 10.98
CA VAL A 191 -4.85 2.87 12.04
C VAL A 191 -5.17 4.21 12.66
N SER A 192 -5.33 4.25 13.99
CA SER A 192 -5.28 5.50 14.74
C SER A 192 -3.84 5.75 15.15
N ILE A 193 -3.31 6.92 14.77
CA ILE A 193 -1.91 7.25 15.01
C ILE A 193 -1.76 8.72 15.39
N SER A 194 -1.10 8.97 16.52
CA SER A 194 -0.74 10.31 16.98
C SER A 194 0.57 10.80 16.37
N ASP A 195 0.86 12.11 16.53
CA ASP A 195 2.15 12.71 16.15
C ASP A 195 3.35 11.92 16.69
N ASP A 196 3.42 11.63 18.00
CA ASP A 196 4.57 10.93 18.58
C ASP A 196 4.76 9.52 18.00
N GLU A 197 3.66 8.82 17.73
CA GLU A 197 3.66 7.46 17.20
C GLU A 197 4.10 7.42 15.73
N VAL A 198 3.61 8.36 14.90
CA VAL A 198 4.03 8.45 13.50
C VAL A 198 5.50 8.85 13.41
N LEU A 199 5.97 9.75 14.28
CA LEU A 199 7.37 10.17 14.33
C LEU A 199 8.30 9.04 14.74
N ASP A 200 7.92 8.22 15.73
CA ASP A 200 8.65 7.01 16.12
C ASP A 200 8.68 5.97 14.98
N LEU A 201 7.58 5.84 14.22
CA LEU A 201 7.54 4.94 13.07
C LEU A 201 8.44 5.39 11.93
N VAL A 202 8.30 6.63 11.45
CA VAL A 202 9.08 7.12 10.30
C VAL A 202 10.58 7.23 10.61
N SER A 203 10.95 7.36 11.88
CA SER A 203 12.36 7.28 12.32
C SER A 203 13.01 5.93 11.96
N ALA A 204 12.22 4.88 11.73
CA ALA A 204 12.73 3.59 11.27
C ALA A 204 13.06 3.55 9.76
N TRP A 205 12.54 4.50 8.97
CA TRP A 205 12.59 4.51 7.50
C TRP A 205 13.07 5.85 6.94
N PRO A 206 14.29 6.31 7.30
CA PRO A 206 14.78 7.64 6.90
C PRO A 206 14.99 7.81 5.39
N GLN A 207 14.98 6.72 4.61
CA GLN A 207 15.14 6.74 3.15
C GLN A 207 13.81 6.69 2.39
N VAL A 208 12.67 6.75 3.09
CA VAL A 208 11.36 6.63 2.44
C VAL A 208 11.10 7.82 1.50
N GLU A 209 10.64 7.50 0.29
CA GLU A 209 10.22 8.43 -0.76
C GLU A 209 8.70 8.48 -0.88
N CYS A 210 8.03 7.35 -0.71
CA CYS A 210 6.56 7.27 -0.72
C CYS A 210 6.08 6.55 0.55
N LEU A 211 5.25 7.23 1.34
CA LEU A 211 4.67 6.68 2.57
C LEU A 211 3.17 6.91 2.57
N TYR A 212 2.36 5.84 2.61
CA TYR A 212 0.91 5.94 2.73
C TYR A 212 0.42 5.10 3.90
N LEU A 213 -0.28 5.72 4.84
CA LEU A 213 -0.80 5.12 6.06
C LEU A 213 -2.28 5.49 6.20
N ALA A 214 -3.15 4.49 6.14
CA ALA A 214 -4.56 4.59 6.49
C ALA A 214 -5.42 5.61 5.72
N THR A 215 -5.08 5.94 4.46
CA THR A 215 -5.84 6.90 3.63
C THR A 215 -6.76 6.27 2.59
N GLY A 216 -6.79 4.94 2.49
CA GLY A 216 -7.38 4.23 1.34
C GLY A 216 -8.90 4.12 1.33
N TRP A 217 -9.58 4.23 2.48
CA TRP A 217 -11.01 3.92 2.61
C TRP A 217 -11.71 4.74 3.67
N ASP A 218 -12.78 5.48 3.39
CA ASP A 218 -13.55 6.21 4.41
C ASP A 218 -14.29 5.36 5.43
N TRP A 219 -13.52 4.82 6.38
CA TRP A 219 -13.98 3.99 7.47
C TRP A 219 -15.00 4.67 8.40
N GLY A 220 -15.38 5.95 8.17
CA GLY A 220 -16.45 6.65 8.89
C GLY A 220 -16.16 6.96 10.37
N VAL A 221 -15.05 6.44 10.92
CA VAL A 221 -14.71 6.56 12.35
C VAL A 221 -13.21 6.85 12.56
N THR A 222 -12.48 7.18 11.49
CA THR A 222 -11.04 7.40 11.61
C THR A 222 -10.77 8.63 12.48
N ARG A 223 -10.06 8.43 13.59
CA ARG A 223 -9.54 9.54 14.38
C ARG A 223 -8.43 10.21 13.59
N LEU A 224 -8.65 11.45 13.17
CA LEU A 224 -7.59 12.32 12.68
C LEU A 224 -6.59 12.51 13.83
N GLY A 225 -5.35 12.10 13.61
CA GLY A 225 -4.36 12.03 14.70
C GLY A 225 -3.03 12.70 14.39
N VAL A 226 -2.73 12.91 13.11
CA VAL A 226 -1.49 13.59 12.68
C VAL A 226 -1.81 15.06 12.46
N THR A 227 -1.25 15.94 13.28
CA THR A 227 -1.41 17.40 13.12
C THR A 227 -0.43 17.93 12.08
N PHE A 228 -0.52 19.23 11.75
CA PHE A 228 0.54 19.91 11.00
C PHE A 228 1.92 19.85 11.70
N GLY A 229 1.96 19.75 13.02
CA GLY A 229 3.21 19.53 13.78
C GLY A 229 3.79 18.14 13.52
N GLY A 230 2.94 17.10 13.53
CA GLY A 230 3.33 15.75 13.12
C GLY A 230 3.81 15.69 11.68
N LEU A 231 3.09 16.37 10.76
CA LEU A 231 3.52 16.50 9.37
C LEU A 231 4.92 17.10 9.27
N ALA A 232 5.17 18.26 9.89
CA ALA A 232 6.49 18.89 9.90
C ALA A 232 7.56 17.94 10.46
N GLY A 233 7.28 17.22 11.56
CA GLY A 233 8.21 16.24 12.12
C GLY A 233 8.50 15.04 11.21
N ILE A 234 7.53 14.60 10.40
CA ILE A 234 7.72 13.57 9.36
C ILE A 234 8.66 14.12 8.28
N LEU A 235 8.40 15.35 7.82
CA LEU A 235 9.22 16.02 6.82
C LEU A 235 10.68 16.11 7.27
N GLU A 236 10.94 16.45 8.53
CA GLU A 236 12.30 16.50 9.09
C GLU A 236 13.01 15.15 9.05
N ARG A 237 12.31 14.07 9.43
CA ARG A 237 12.87 12.71 9.55
C ARG A 237 13.03 11.98 8.21
N CYS A 238 12.24 12.35 7.21
CA CYS A 238 12.21 11.71 5.89
C CYS A 238 12.64 12.68 4.78
N PRO A 239 13.95 12.98 4.63
CA PRO A 239 14.45 14.00 3.69
C PRO A 239 14.28 13.67 2.20
N ASN A 240 13.91 12.43 1.88
CA ASN A 240 13.70 11.98 0.51
C ASN A 240 12.21 11.85 0.15
N LEU A 241 11.31 12.18 1.07
CA LEU A 241 9.87 12.05 0.87
C LEU A 241 9.41 12.89 -0.33
N ARG A 242 8.62 12.26 -1.20
CA ARG A 242 8.00 12.82 -2.42
C ARG A 242 6.48 12.72 -2.36
N SER A 243 5.99 11.63 -1.80
CA SER A 243 4.56 11.36 -1.68
C SER A 243 4.23 10.90 -0.26
N LEU A 244 3.23 11.52 0.35
CA LEU A 244 2.79 11.21 1.71
C LEU A 244 1.28 11.04 1.73
N GLY A 245 0.79 9.96 2.34
CA GLY A 245 -0.61 9.77 2.69
C GLY A 245 -0.75 9.52 4.18
N VAL A 246 -1.44 10.40 4.89
CA VAL A 246 -1.76 10.28 6.32
C VAL A 246 -3.10 10.96 6.60
N ASN A 247 -3.84 10.45 7.60
CA ASN A 247 -5.05 11.12 8.07
C ASN A 247 -4.68 12.38 8.85
N LEU A 248 -4.74 13.53 8.17
CA LEU A 248 -4.33 14.83 8.69
C LEU A 248 -5.46 15.44 9.53
N ASP A 249 -5.15 15.87 10.74
CA ASP A 249 -6.03 16.70 11.56
C ASP A 249 -5.85 18.18 11.19
N THR A 250 -6.85 18.71 10.49
CA THR A 250 -6.93 20.11 10.06
C THR A 250 -7.71 21.00 11.03
N SER A 251 -8.29 20.43 12.09
CA SER A 251 -9.06 21.19 13.09
C SER A 251 -8.20 22.18 13.89
N PHE A 252 -6.87 21.96 13.89
CA PHE A 252 -5.90 22.84 14.54
C PHE A 252 -5.05 23.62 13.52
N PRO A 253 -4.91 24.96 13.67
CA PRO A 253 -5.25 25.76 14.84
C PRO A 253 -6.17 26.94 14.50
N HIS A 254 -7.49 26.82 14.72
CA HIS A 254 -8.40 27.96 14.55
C HIS A 254 -7.97 29.25 15.30
N ASP A 255 -7.15 29.13 16.36
CA ASP A 255 -6.66 30.27 17.17
C ASP A 255 -5.15 30.56 17.09
N SER A 256 -4.32 29.80 16.35
CA SER A 256 -2.83 29.98 16.40
C SER A 256 -2.12 30.20 15.06
N LEU A 257 -2.85 30.25 13.93
CA LEU A 257 -2.27 30.45 12.60
C LEU A 257 -1.46 31.76 12.46
N VAL A 258 -1.75 32.77 13.29
CA VAL A 258 -0.99 34.04 13.33
C VAL A 258 0.43 33.87 13.90
N HIS A 259 0.73 32.75 14.58
CA HIS A 259 2.06 32.42 15.12
C HIS A 259 2.75 31.25 14.41
N VAL A 260 2.07 30.57 13.49
CA VAL A 260 2.59 29.44 12.72
C VAL A 260 3.68 29.88 11.74
N ASP A 261 3.61 31.12 11.26
CA ASP A 261 4.59 31.74 10.35
C ASP A 261 6.03 31.75 10.87
N ASN A 262 6.26 31.49 12.17
CA ASN A 262 7.59 31.33 12.75
C ASN A 262 7.91 29.88 13.19
N GLN A 263 6.91 29.04 13.48
CA GLN A 263 7.13 27.75 14.15
C GLN A 263 7.65 26.65 13.21
N TYR A 264 7.30 26.70 11.91
CA TYR A 264 7.77 25.75 10.90
C TYR A 264 8.75 26.38 9.91
N THR A 265 9.23 27.58 10.21
CA THR A 265 10.24 28.27 9.38
C THR A 265 11.51 27.44 9.26
N GLY A 266 11.89 27.10 8.04
CA GLY A 266 13.08 26.28 7.74
C GLY A 266 12.82 24.79 7.51
N ILE A 267 11.61 24.29 7.75
CA ILE A 267 11.20 22.92 7.37
C ILE A 267 10.53 23.00 5.99
N THR A 268 11.31 23.35 4.97
CA THR A 268 10.85 23.33 3.58
C THR A 268 11.27 22.02 2.92
N ARG A 269 10.32 21.32 2.32
CA ARG A 269 10.58 20.14 1.49
C ARG A 269 10.13 20.37 0.07
N GLU A 270 11.10 20.73 -0.76
CA GLU A 270 10.91 20.93 -2.22
C GLU A 270 10.65 19.63 -2.98
N LYS A 271 10.87 18.46 -2.36
CA LYS A 271 10.68 17.17 -3.05
C LYS A 271 9.26 16.65 -3.01
N ILE A 272 8.43 17.15 -2.09
CA ILE A 272 7.05 16.66 -1.94
C ILE A 272 6.18 17.28 -3.02
N THR A 273 5.57 16.38 -3.78
CA THR A 273 4.68 16.70 -4.90
C THR A 273 3.26 16.21 -4.68
N ASP A 274 3.09 15.18 -3.84
CA ASP A 274 1.82 14.50 -3.61
C ASP A 274 1.52 14.37 -2.11
N LEU A 275 0.34 14.82 -1.70
CA LEU A 275 -0.16 14.70 -0.34
C LEU A 275 -1.57 14.09 -0.37
N ASP A 276 -1.76 12.95 0.25
CA ASP A 276 -3.08 12.36 0.50
C ASP A 276 -3.44 12.65 1.96
N VAL A 277 -4.46 13.48 2.16
CA VAL A 277 -4.89 13.97 3.48
C VAL A 277 -5.89 13.04 4.17
N GLY A 278 -6.23 11.90 3.53
CA GLY A 278 -7.20 10.97 4.08
C GLY A 278 -8.59 11.61 4.20
N TYR A 279 -9.15 11.61 5.39
CA TYR A 279 -10.49 12.17 5.70
C TYR A 279 -10.46 13.60 6.22
N ALA A 280 -9.35 14.31 6.06
CA ALA A 280 -9.24 15.67 6.55
C ALA A 280 -10.27 16.60 5.88
N GLU A 281 -11.04 17.31 6.70
CA GLU A 281 -11.93 18.39 6.25
C GLU A 281 -11.12 19.65 5.92
N CYS A 282 -11.53 20.40 4.91
CA CYS A 282 -10.78 21.59 4.47
C CYS A 282 -11.45 22.90 4.91
N ASP A 283 -11.54 23.16 6.21
CA ASP A 283 -12.34 24.28 6.71
C ASP A 283 -11.85 25.68 6.34
N ASN A 284 -10.54 25.85 6.11
CA ASN A 284 -9.97 27.13 5.73
C ASN A 284 -8.89 26.95 4.66
N VAL A 285 -9.31 27.08 3.40
CA VAL A 285 -8.46 26.94 2.21
C VAL A 285 -7.21 27.82 2.26
N GLU A 286 -7.36 29.09 2.67
CA GLU A 286 -6.26 30.04 2.68
C GLU A 286 -5.27 29.74 3.82
N ALA A 287 -5.76 29.45 5.02
CA ALA A 287 -4.89 29.10 6.14
C ALA A 287 -4.11 27.81 5.89
N ILE A 288 -4.79 26.75 5.47
CA ILE A 288 -4.18 25.46 5.13
C ILE A 288 -3.22 25.63 3.95
N GLY A 289 -3.64 26.38 2.92
CA GLY A 289 -2.82 26.69 1.75
C GLY A 289 -1.53 27.42 2.09
N ASN A 290 -1.57 28.44 2.95
CA ASN A 290 -0.37 29.14 3.43
C ASN A 290 0.57 28.19 4.19
N LEU A 291 0.02 27.36 5.08
CA LEU A 291 0.80 26.43 5.90
C LEU A 291 1.49 25.37 5.03
N LEU A 292 0.74 24.75 4.11
CA LEU A 292 1.27 23.78 3.16
C LEU A 292 2.23 24.39 2.14
N ALA A 293 2.00 25.62 1.66
CA ALA A 293 2.95 26.32 0.80
C ALA A 293 4.28 26.57 1.52
N GLY A 294 4.23 26.91 2.81
CA GLY A 294 5.42 27.09 3.65
C GLY A 294 6.21 25.80 3.88
N MET A 295 5.54 24.67 4.10
CA MET A 295 6.22 23.39 4.39
C MET A 295 6.60 22.61 3.12
N CYS A 296 5.73 22.61 2.12
CA CYS A 296 5.81 21.79 0.91
C CYS A 296 5.62 22.68 -0.34
N PRO A 297 6.55 23.60 -0.64
CA PRO A 297 6.37 24.61 -1.69
C PRO A 297 6.24 24.02 -3.09
N SER A 298 6.66 22.76 -3.30
CA SER A 298 6.56 22.03 -4.57
C SER A 298 5.34 21.12 -4.68
N LEU A 299 4.42 21.16 -3.71
CA LEU A 299 3.20 20.36 -3.72
C LEU A 299 2.38 20.70 -4.98
N THR A 300 1.99 19.67 -5.73
CA THR A 300 1.22 19.80 -6.98
C THR A 300 -0.07 19.01 -6.95
N HIS A 301 -0.16 18.03 -6.06
CA HIS A 301 -1.30 17.16 -5.94
C HIS A 301 -1.66 16.94 -4.47
N ILE A 302 -2.92 17.19 -4.16
CA ILE A 302 -3.60 16.86 -2.95
C ILE A 302 -4.75 15.92 -3.32
N ASP A 303 -4.70 14.72 -2.77
CA ASP A 303 -5.76 13.74 -2.84
C ASP A 303 -6.41 13.59 -1.47
N ARG A 304 -7.60 13.01 -1.45
CA ARG A 304 -8.30 12.65 -0.23
C ARG A 304 -8.89 11.26 -0.39
N ALA A 305 -9.20 10.63 0.73
CA ALA A 305 -9.85 9.35 0.70
C ALA A 305 -11.21 9.44 0.01
N ARG A 306 -11.56 8.36 -0.69
CA ARG A 306 -12.87 8.23 -1.31
C ARG A 306 -13.89 7.79 -0.26
N PRO A 307 -15.10 8.35 -0.26
CA PRO A 307 -16.15 7.95 0.67
C PRO A 307 -16.52 6.52 0.36
N ILE A 308 -16.88 5.84 1.43
CA ILE A 308 -17.24 4.44 1.44
C ILE A 308 -18.66 4.28 0.89
N ASP A 309 -19.60 5.14 1.32
CA ASP A 309 -21.02 5.03 0.97
C ASP A 309 -21.48 6.29 0.25
N ILE A 310 -20.91 6.57 -0.92
CA ILE A 310 -21.66 7.40 -1.87
C ILE A 310 -22.82 6.54 -2.35
N ASP A 311 -23.99 6.69 -1.73
CA ASP A 311 -25.20 6.25 -2.40
C ASP A 311 -25.31 7.06 -3.69
N TYR A 312 -25.05 6.42 -4.82
CA TYR A 312 -25.09 7.10 -6.11
C TYR A 312 -26.52 7.57 -6.46
N ASP A 313 -27.52 7.10 -5.73
CA ASP A 313 -28.90 7.56 -5.80
C ASP A 313 -29.20 8.71 -4.81
N ASP A 314 -28.35 8.96 -3.80
CA ASP A 314 -28.41 10.15 -2.94
C ASP A 314 -27.47 11.25 -3.44
N LEU A 315 -28.08 12.32 -3.97
CA LEU A 315 -27.35 13.46 -4.51
C LEU A 315 -26.68 14.31 -3.41
N SER A 316 -27.10 14.19 -2.15
CA SER A 316 -26.55 15.00 -1.06
C SER A 316 -25.16 14.53 -0.65
N ASP A 317 -24.96 13.23 -0.45
CA ASP A 317 -23.66 12.62 -0.13
C ASP A 317 -22.64 12.83 -1.25
N GLN A 318 -23.09 12.76 -2.51
CA GLN A 318 -22.25 13.11 -3.66
C GLN A 318 -21.78 14.56 -3.60
N ASN A 319 -22.71 15.49 -3.38
CA ASN A 319 -22.39 16.91 -3.37
C ASN A 319 -21.42 17.27 -2.25
N GLU A 320 -21.61 16.75 -1.04
CA GLU A 320 -20.70 16.99 0.08
C GLU A 320 -19.29 16.47 -0.21
N TRP A 321 -19.16 15.27 -0.77
CA TRP A 321 -17.85 14.75 -1.17
C TRP A 321 -17.22 15.60 -2.28
N PHE A 322 -17.98 15.98 -3.32
CA PHE A 322 -17.46 16.82 -4.39
C PHE A 322 -17.06 18.21 -3.86
N GLU A 323 -17.83 18.79 -2.94
CA GLU A 323 -17.52 20.08 -2.30
C GLU A 323 -16.20 20.00 -1.53
N GLU A 324 -16.03 19.05 -0.62
CA GLU A 324 -14.79 18.89 0.13
C GLU A 324 -13.59 18.56 -0.78
N THR A 325 -13.80 17.75 -1.83
CA THR A 325 -12.75 17.50 -2.84
C THR A 325 -12.36 18.78 -3.56
N ASN A 326 -13.34 19.62 -3.91
CA ASN A 326 -13.09 20.91 -4.55
C ASN A 326 -12.36 21.87 -3.61
N ARG A 327 -12.65 21.88 -2.30
CA ARG A 327 -11.92 22.69 -1.33
C ARG A 327 -10.42 22.35 -1.31
N TRP A 328 -10.07 21.06 -1.33
CA TRP A 328 -8.66 20.65 -1.46
C TRP A 328 -8.03 21.00 -2.81
N LYS A 329 -8.80 21.01 -3.91
CA LYS A 329 -8.35 21.55 -5.20
C LYS A 329 -8.14 23.06 -5.19
N GLU A 330 -8.91 23.79 -4.40
CA GLU A 330 -8.68 25.22 -4.18
C GLU A 330 -7.37 25.46 -3.40
N VAL A 331 -7.04 24.60 -2.43
CA VAL A 331 -5.75 24.62 -1.72
C VAL A 331 -4.59 24.37 -2.70
N GLU A 332 -4.67 23.35 -3.55
CA GLU A 332 -3.67 23.11 -4.62
C GLU A 332 -3.47 24.36 -5.48
N SER A 333 -4.58 24.96 -5.92
CA SER A 333 -4.59 26.15 -6.78
C SER A 333 -4.02 27.39 -6.06
N PHE A 334 -4.26 27.51 -4.75
CA PHE A 334 -3.70 28.56 -3.92
C PHE A 334 -2.17 28.45 -3.84
N ILE A 335 -1.65 27.27 -3.52
CA ILE A 335 -0.19 27.01 -3.46
C ILE A 335 0.47 27.29 -4.81
N ALA A 336 -0.16 26.86 -5.91
CA ALA A 336 0.35 27.11 -7.26
C ALA A 336 0.44 28.61 -7.60
N ARG A 337 -0.55 29.42 -7.18
CA ARG A 337 -0.52 30.88 -7.37
C ARG A 337 0.60 31.54 -6.58
N GLN A 338 0.75 31.19 -5.30
CA GLN A 338 1.84 31.74 -4.48
C GLN A 338 3.23 31.42 -5.06
N ARG A 339 3.41 30.23 -5.63
CA ARG A 339 4.65 29.85 -6.30
C ARG A 339 4.98 30.76 -7.49
N ILE A 340 3.97 31.15 -8.27
CA ILE A 340 4.16 32.06 -9.42
C ILE A 340 4.52 33.46 -8.93
N GLU A 341 3.81 33.97 -7.92
CA GLU A 341 4.04 35.31 -7.35
C GLU A 341 5.43 35.46 -6.71
N GLN A 342 6.03 34.37 -6.22
CA GLN A 342 7.41 34.38 -5.69
C GLN A 342 8.50 34.36 -6.79
N LEU A 343 8.15 34.04 -8.03
CA LEU A 343 9.08 33.96 -9.17
C LEU A 343 9.10 35.25 -10.01
N GLU A 344 8.08 36.11 -9.87
CA GLU A 344 7.98 37.45 -10.47
C GLU A 344 8.64 38.52 -9.58
#